data_AF-A0A9D8LPF9-F1
#
_entry.id   AF-A0A9D8LPF9-F1
#
_cell.length_a   1.000
_cell.length_b   1.000
_cell.length_c   1.000
_cell.angle_alpha   90.00
_cell.angle_beta   90.00
_cell.angle_gamma   90.00
#
_symmetry.space_group_name_H-M   'P 1'
#
loop_
_entity.id
_entity.type
_entity.pdbx_description
1 polymer ?
#
loop_
_entity_poly.entity_id
_entity_poly.type
_entity_poly.pdbx_seq_one_letter_code
_entity_poly.pdbx_strand_id
1 'polypeptide(L)'
;MATMNVSLPEPMKAWVERQAAGGRYGNASDYVRDLIRKDQQRAEAIAALQAAITEGVESGEPQFLDVDAFKLRMRERHAVR
;
A
#
# COMPACT_ATOMS: atom_id res chain seq x y z
N MET A 1 12.71 -4.50 -23.53
CA MET A 1 12.74 -4.81 -22.08
C MET A 1 14.17 -5.14 -21.70
N ALA A 2 14.62 -4.70 -20.51
CA ALA A 2 15.88 -5.17 -19.95
C ALA A 2 15.71 -6.59 -19.39
N THR A 3 16.68 -7.47 -19.60
CA THR A 3 16.67 -8.84 -19.09
C THR A 3 17.38 -8.89 -17.74
N MET A 4 16.76 -9.52 -16.75
CA MET A 4 17.34 -9.75 -15.43
C MET A 4 17.27 -11.25 -15.12
N ASN A 5 18.43 -11.86 -14.87
CA ASN A 5 18.53 -13.27 -14.48
C ASN A 5 18.59 -13.38 -12.97
N VAL A 6 17.76 -14.23 -12.38
CA VAL A 6 17.70 -14.46 -10.93
C VAL A 6 17.76 -15.96 -10.68
N SER A 7 18.74 -16.39 -9.88
CA SER A 7 18.84 -17.79 -9.45
C SER A 7 17.91 -18.03 -8.27
N LEU A 8 17.02 -19.01 -8.39
CA LEU A 8 16.08 -19.40 -7.34
C LEU A 8 16.39 -20.82 -6.88
N PRO A 9 16.35 -21.10 -5.57
CA PRO A 9 16.30 -22.46 -5.06
C PRO A 9 15.08 -23.21 -5.62
N GLU A 10 15.19 -24.53 -5.77
CA GLU A 10 14.14 -25.37 -6.36
C GLU A 10 12.74 -25.15 -5.73
N PRO A 11 12.58 -25.03 -4.40
CA PRO A 11 11.27 -24.76 -3.81
C PRO A 11 10.64 -23.44 -4.25
N MET A 12 11.46 -22.40 -4.44
CA MET A 12 11.00 -21.08 -4.89
C MET A 12 10.66 -21.08 -6.38
N LYS A 13 11.48 -21.75 -7.20
CA LYS A 13 11.19 -21.94 -8.62
C LYS A 13 9.85 -22.67 -8.80
N ALA A 14 9.67 -23.80 -8.12
CA ALA A 14 8.42 -24.57 -8.19
C ALA A 14 7.21 -23.75 -7.70
N TRP A 15 7.39 -22.88 -6.70
CA TRP A 15 6.35 -21.95 -6.28
C TRP A 15 5.95 -20.98 -7.41
N VAL A 16 6.93 -20.29 -8.00
CA VAL A 16 6.71 -19.34 -9.10
C VAL A 16 6.02 -19.99 -10.29
N GLU A 17 6.44 -21.20 -10.67
CA GLU A 17 5.84 -21.96 -11.76
C GLU A 17 4.38 -22.31 -11.48
N ARG A 18 4.05 -22.73 -10.25
CA ARG A 18 2.64 -22.99 -9.86
C ARG A 18 1.78 -21.72 -9.91
N GLN A 19 2.31 -20.58 -9.49
CA GLN A 19 1.58 -19.31 -9.57
C GLN A 19 1.33 -18.92 -11.03
N ALA A 20 2.32 -19.10 -11.90
CA ALA A 20 2.17 -18.84 -13.33
C ALA A 20 1.16 -19.78 -14.00
N ALA A 21 1.14 -21.07 -13.63
CA ALA A 21 0.23 -22.06 -14.20
C ALA A 21 -1.26 -21.83 -13.84
N GLY A 22 -1.56 -21.04 -12.81
CA GLY A 22 -2.93 -20.78 -12.34
C GLY A 22 -3.79 -19.88 -13.25
N GLY A 23 -3.36 -19.61 -14.49
CA GLY A 23 -4.11 -18.83 -15.49
C GLY A 23 -4.16 -17.32 -15.27
N ARG A 24 -3.70 -16.83 -14.11
CA ARG A 24 -3.63 -15.39 -13.79
C ARG A 24 -2.44 -14.68 -14.45
N TYR A 25 -1.37 -15.40 -14.75
CA TYR A 25 -0.14 -14.85 -15.32
C TYR A 25 0.23 -15.60 -16.59
N GLY A 26 0.83 -14.93 -17.58
CA GLY A 26 1.24 -15.56 -18.83
C GLY A 26 2.52 -16.38 -18.71
N ASN A 27 3.38 -16.05 -17.73
CA ASN A 27 4.64 -16.77 -17.45
C ASN A 27 5.19 -16.38 -16.05
N ALA A 28 6.30 -17.01 -15.67
CA ALA A 28 7.02 -16.72 -14.43
C ALA A 28 7.47 -15.25 -14.30
N SER A 29 7.97 -14.64 -15.38
CA SER A 29 8.40 -13.25 -15.37
C SER A 29 7.23 -12.28 -15.16
N ASP A 30 6.02 -12.61 -15.64
CA ASP A 30 4.82 -11.82 -15.39
C ASP A 30 4.44 -11.82 -13.92
N TYR A 31 4.50 -12.99 -13.27
CA TYR A 31 4.30 -13.11 -11.83
C TYR A 31 5.34 -12.30 -11.04
N VAL A 32 6.62 -12.42 -11.39
CA VAL A 32 7.69 -11.66 -10.71
C VAL A 32 7.51 -10.15 -10.89
N ARG A 33 7.15 -9.68 -12.09
CA ARG A 33 6.87 -8.25 -12.32
C ARG A 33 5.67 -7.75 -11.50
N ASP A 34 4.65 -8.59 -11.32
CA ASP A 34 3.52 -8.26 -10.45
C ASP A 34 3.92 -8.17 -8.97
N LEU A 35 4.75 -9.10 -8.49
CA LEU A 35 5.31 -9.01 -7.13
C LEU A 35 6.10 -7.73 -6.91
N ILE A 36 6.94 -7.34 -7.86
CA ILE A 36 7.72 -6.08 -7.79
C ILE A 36 6.78 -4.87 -7.71
N ARG A 37 5.70 -4.83 -8.50
CA ARG A 37 4.73 -3.73 -8.41
C ARG A 37 4.02 -3.68 -7.06
N LYS A 38 3.63 -4.84 -6.52
CA LYS A 38 3.00 -4.93 -5.19
C LYS A 38 3.96 -4.49 -4.08
N ASP A 39 5.24 -4.83 -4.19
CA ASP A 39 6.28 -4.38 -3.28
C ASP A 39 6.44 -2.86 -3.30
N GLN A 40 6.53 -2.26 -4.50
CA GLN A 40 6.58 -0.80 -4.67
C GLN A 40 5.35 -0.11 -4.09
N GLN A 41 4.14 -0.59 -4.42
CA GLN A 41 2.89 -0.05 -3.88
C GLN A 41 2.82 -0.13 -2.36
N ARG A 42 3.31 -1.23 -1.77
CA ARG A 42 3.37 -1.39 -0.32
C ARG A 42 4.36 -0.41 0.30
N ALA A 43 5.53 -0.25 -0.29
CA ALA A 43 6.53 0.71 0.18
C ALA A 43 6.00 2.15 0.12
N GLU A 44 5.34 2.53 -0.98
CA GLU A 44 4.68 3.83 -1.14
C GLU A 44 3.58 4.05 -0.10
N ALA A 45 2.72 3.05 0.13
CA ALA A 45 1.65 3.14 1.13
C ALA A 45 2.21 3.30 2.56
N ILE A 46 3.29 2.58 2.89
CA ILE A 46 3.96 2.72 4.19
C ILE A 46 4.57 4.11 4.33
N ALA A 47 5.27 4.61 3.30
CA ALA A 47 5.86 5.94 3.32
C ALA A 47 4.80 7.04 3.50
N ALA A 48 3.67 6.93 2.79
CA ALA A 48 2.54 7.86 2.93
C ALA A 48 1.93 7.83 4.33
N LEU A 49 1.74 6.63 4.91
CA LEU A 49 1.24 6.48 6.28
C LEU A 49 2.22 7.09 7.30
N GLN A 50 3.52 6.84 7.14
CA GLN A 50 4.54 7.41 8.02
C GLN A 50 4.57 8.93 7.94
N ALA A 51 4.48 9.50 6.73
CA ALA A 51 4.42 10.94 6.54
C ALA A 51 3.19 11.55 7.24
N ALA A 52 2.01 10.95 7.10
CA ALA A 52 0.79 11.41 7.75
C ALA A 52 0.87 11.31 9.30
N ILE A 53 1.52 10.27 9.83
CA ILE A 53 1.77 10.15 11.27
C ILE A 53 2.73 11.25 11.73
N THR A 54 3.82 11.48 11.02
CA THR A 54 4.77 12.55 11.34
C THR A 54 4.08 13.92 11.33
N GLU A 55 3.29 14.22 10.29
CA GLU A 55 2.47 15.44 10.24
C GLU A 55 1.55 15.56 11.46
N GLY A 56 0.89 14.47 11.84
CA GLY A 56 0.03 14.44 13.03
C GLY A 56 0.80 14.69 14.33
N VAL A 57 1.99 14.10 14.50
CA VAL A 57 2.84 14.33 15.69
C VAL A 57 3.37 15.76 15.73
N GLU A 58 3.71 16.33 14.58
CA GLU A 58 4.20 17.71 14.46
C GLU A 58 3.06 18.75 14.46
N SER A 59 1.79 18.33 14.39
CA SER A 59 0.63 19.23 14.34
C SER A 59 0.34 19.98 15.65
N GLY A 60 1.08 19.68 16.72
CA GLY A 60 0.99 20.33 18.01
C GLY A 60 0.46 19.41 19.11
N GLU A 61 0.21 19.99 20.29
CA GLU A 61 -0.22 19.23 21.45
C GLU A 61 -1.60 18.60 21.25
N PRO A 62 -1.77 17.31 21.60
CA PRO A 62 -3.06 16.64 21.49
C PRO A 62 -4.08 17.29 22.42
N GLN A 63 -5.29 17.50 21.89
CA GLN A 63 -6.41 18.08 22.63
C GLN A 63 -7.52 17.05 22.82
N PHE A 64 -8.32 17.23 23.87
CA PHE A 64 -9.50 16.39 24.10
C PHE A 64 -10.53 16.57 22.97
N LEU A 65 -11.02 15.47 22.41
CA LEU A 65 -12.01 15.48 21.34
C LEU A 65 -13.41 15.24 21.90
N ASP A 66 -14.22 16.29 21.94
CA ASP A 66 -15.67 16.17 22.08
C ASP A 66 -16.29 15.87 20.70
N VAL A 67 -16.74 14.63 20.54
CA VAL A 67 -17.27 14.11 19.26
C VAL A 67 -18.60 14.78 18.88
N ASP A 68 -19.45 15.10 19.84
CA ASP A 68 -20.76 15.68 19.58
C ASP A 68 -20.64 17.15 19.20
N ALA A 69 -19.82 17.91 19.94
CA ALA A 69 -19.48 19.28 19.58
C ALA A 69 -18.77 19.35 18.22
N PHE A 70 -17.86 18.41 17.92
CA PHE A 70 -17.21 18.34 16.61
C PHE A 70 -18.21 18.12 15.48
N LYS A 71 -19.12 17.14 15.60
CA LYS A 71 -20.15 16.85 14.58
C LYS A 71 -21.08 18.03 14.35
N LEU A 72 -21.51 18.71 15.42
CA LEU A 72 -22.34 19.91 15.31
C LEU A 72 -21.62 21.00 14.50
N ARG A 73 -20.36 21.31 14.87
CA ARG A 73 -19.53 22.28 14.13
C ARG A 73 -19.34 21.92 12.65
N MET A 74 -19.11 20.64 12.33
CA MET A 74 -18.93 20.20 10.94
C MET A 74 -20.23 20.32 10.14
N ARG A 75 -21.39 19.99 10.75
CA ARG A 75 -22.69 20.19 10.11
C ARG A 75 -22.95 21.66 9.85
N GLU A 76 -22.75 22.55 10.81
CA GLU A 76 -22.93 23.99 10.60
C GLU A 76 -22.00 24.54 9.50
N ARG A 77 -20.75 24.10 9.46
CA ARG A 77 -19.76 24.52 8.46
C ARG A 77 -20.08 24.06 7.03
N HIS A 78 -20.71 22.90 6.89
CA HIS A 78 -20.90 22.25 5.59
C HIS A 78 -22.37 22.07 5.18
N ALA A 79 -23.34 22.47 6.01
CA ALA A 79 -24.78 22.37 5.72
C ALA A 79 -25.28 23.41 4.70
N VAL A 80 -24.48 24.41 4.34
CA VAL A 80 -24.81 25.33 3.25
C VAL A 80 -24.12 24.88 1.97
N ARG A 81 -24.79 23.97 1.26
CA ARG A 81 -24.68 23.81 -0.19
C ARG A 81 -25.95 23.20 -0.77
#